data_AF-A0A7Z9HFX9-F1
#
_entry.id   AF-A0A7Z9HFX9-F1
#
_cell.length_a   1.000
_cell.length_b   1.000
_cell.length_c   1.000
_cell.angle_alpha   90.00
_cell.angle_beta   90.00
_cell.angle_gamma   90.00
#
_symmetry.space_group_name_H-M   'P 1'
#
loop_
_entity.id
_entity.type
_entity.pdbx_description
1 polymer ?
#
loop_
_entity_poly.entity_id
_entity_poly.type
_entity_poly.pdbx_seq_one_letter_code
_entity_poly.pdbx_strand_id
1 'polypeptide(L)' 'MAKTEKHWTKQLGTSADELGYGVTGDSSNNIYVTGYTKGGLNGNTNSGNFDIFLVKYNSDGVLQ' A
#
# COMPACT_ATOMS: atom_id res chain seq x y z
N MET A 1 12.38 13.96 26.50
CA MET A 1 12.42 13.10 25.29
C MET A 1 10.99 13.03 24.76
N ALA A 2 10.74 13.37 23.51
CA ALA A 2 9.39 13.28 22.94
C ALA A 2 9.05 11.81 22.70
N LYS A 3 7.87 11.38 23.17
CA LYS A 3 7.36 10.03 22.96
C LYS A 3 6.83 9.95 21.52
N THR A 4 7.37 9.06 20.70
CA THR A 4 6.86 8.84 19.34
C THR A 4 5.55 8.07 19.44
N GLU A 5 4.44 8.71 19.09
CA GLU A 5 3.12 8.09 19.04
C GLU A 5 2.88 7.52 17.63
N LYS A 6 2.31 6.31 17.55
CA LYS A 6 1.94 5.69 16.28
C LYS A 6 0.69 6.37 15.73
N HIS A 7 0.78 7.02 14.57
CA HIS A 7 -0.38 7.64 13.92
C HIS A 7 -1.42 6.60 13.48
N TRP A 8 -1.02 5.62 12.66
CA TRP A 8 -1.93 4.60 12.16
C TRP A 8 -1.21 3.31 11.75
N THR A 9 -1.99 2.25 11.58
CA THR A 9 -1.60 1.00 10.92
C THR A 9 -2.65 0.69 9.86
N LYS A 10 -2.22 0.36 8.64
CA LYS A 10 -3.11 0.05 7.52
C LYS A 10 -2.72 -1.30 6.96
N GLN A 11 -3.73 -2.10 6.61
CA GLN A 11 -3.57 -3.35 5.89
C GLN A 11 -4.30 -3.23 4.57
N LEU A 12 -3.61 -3.57 3.49
CA LEU A 12 -4.17 -3.74 2.16
C LEU A 12 -3.63 -5.06 1.62
N GLY A 13 -4.53 -5.95 1.23
CA GLY A 13 -4.20 -7.28 0.75
C GLY A 13 -5.43 -8.00 0.25
N THR A 14 -5.24 -9.23 -0.17
CA THR A 14 -6.29 -10.12 -0.67
C THR A 14 -6.30 -11.42 0.15
N SER A 15 -7.05 -12.43 -0.31
CA SER A 15 -6.94 -13.79 0.21
C SER A 15 -5.76 -14.58 -0.37
N ALA A 16 -5.02 -14.00 -1.32
CA ALA A 16 -3.82 -14.56 -1.93
C ALA A 16 -2.57 -13.83 -1.44
N ASP A 17 -1.40 -14.12 -2.01
CA ASP A 17 -0.14 -13.53 -1.55
C ASP A 17 0.08 -12.12 -2.12
N GLU A 18 0.50 -11.20 -1.25
CA GLU A 18 1.07 -9.91 -1.61
C GLU A 18 2.50 -9.78 -1.04
N LEU A 19 3.37 -9.12 -1.81
CA LEU A 19 4.70 -8.74 -1.34
C LEU A 19 4.99 -7.28 -1.71
N GLY A 20 5.31 -6.48 -0.71
CA GLY A 20 5.77 -5.10 -0.90
C GLY A 20 7.25 -5.05 -1.29
N TYR A 21 7.59 -4.19 -2.25
CA TYR A 21 8.95 -3.99 -2.74
C TYR A 21 9.55 -2.65 -2.33
N GLY A 22 8.75 -1.60 -2.25
CA GLY A 22 9.25 -0.26 -1.96
C GLY A 22 8.19 0.67 -1.42
N VAL A 23 8.65 1.64 -0.63
CA VAL A 23 7.85 2.74 -0.10
C VAL A 23 8.59 4.06 -0.31
N THR A 24 7.88 5.09 -0.76
CA THR A 24 8.41 6.45 -0.87
C THR A 24 7.34 7.49 -0.52
N GLY A 25 7.77 8.71 -0.23
CA GLY A 25 6.88 9.85 0.01
C GLY A 25 7.07 10.97 -1.01
N ASP A 26 6.06 11.82 -1.19
CA ASP A 26 6.19 13.10 -1.91
C ASP A 26 6.21 14.30 -0.96
N SER A 27 6.41 15.51 -1.51
CA SER A 27 6.46 16.77 -0.74
C SER A 27 5.13 17.14 -0.07
N SER A 28 4.04 16.46 -0.40
CA SER A 28 2.72 16.63 0.19
C SER A 28 2.41 15.54 1.22
N ASN A 29 3.44 14.79 1.66
CA ASN A 29 3.33 13.67 2.59
C ASN A 29 2.39 12.55 2.11
N ASN A 30 2.17 12.41 0.80
CA ASN A 30 1.56 11.18 0.30
C ASN A 30 2.59 10.05 0.35
N ILE A 31 2.11 8.83 0.55
CA ILE A 31 2.92 7.62 0.65
C ILE A 31 2.57 6.72 -0.53
N TYR A 32 3.57 6.28 -1.26
CA TYR A 32 3.43 5.36 -2.38
C TYR A 32 4.05 4.02 -2.02
N VAL A 33 3.32 2.93 -2.23
CA VAL A 33 3.79 1.56 -1.99
C VAL A 33 3.69 0.76 -3.29
N THR A 34 4.75 0.02 -3.59
CA THR A 34 4.82 -0.86 -4.78
C THR A 34 5.05 -2.30 -4.37
N GLY A 35 4.67 -3.24 -5.24
CA GLY A 35 4.82 -4.66 -4.98
C GLY A 35 4.15 -5.51 -6.05
N TYR A 36 3.93 -6.78 -5.71
CA TYR A 36 3.03 -7.66 -6.47
C TYR A 36 1.85 -8.14 -5.62
N THR A 37 0.78 -8.52 -6.30
CA THR A 37 -0.35 -9.29 -5.75
C THR A 37 -0.62 -10.51 -6.62
N LYS A 38 -1.10 -11.59 -6.00
CA LYS A 38 -1.65 -12.77 -6.70
C LYS A 38 -3.18 -12.80 -6.68
N GLY A 39 -3.81 -11.67 -6.33
CA GLY A 39 -5.25 -11.52 -6.21
C GLY A 39 -5.73 -10.18 -6.77
N GLY A 40 -7.06 -10.00 -6.76
CA GLY A 40 -7.71 -8.78 -7.20
C GLY A 40 -7.58 -7.65 -6.18
N LEU A 41 -6.39 -7.04 -6.06
CA LEU A 41 -6.11 -6.05 -5.02
C LEU A 41 -6.96 -4.79 -5.20
N ASN A 42 -7.58 -4.33 -4.11
CA ASN A 42 -8.40 -3.11 -4.06
C ASN A 42 -9.55 -3.08 -5.10
N GLY A 43 -10.20 -4.23 -5.33
CA GLY A 43 -11.33 -4.32 -6.26
C GLY A 43 -10.93 -4.43 -7.74
N ASN A 44 -9.64 -4.49 -8.05
CA ASN A 44 -9.17 -4.79 -9.40
C ASN A 44 -9.36 -6.29 -9.74
N THR A 45 -9.38 -6.60 -11.03
CA THR A 45 -9.35 -7.99 -11.49
C THR A 45 -7.91 -8.48 -11.59
N ASN A 46 -7.63 -9.65 -11.02
CA ASN A 46 -6.35 -10.31 -11.18
C ASN A 46 -6.17 -10.75 -12.65
N SER A 47 -5.11 -10.26 -13.29
CA SER A 47 -4.85 -10.43 -14.72
C SER A 47 -3.78 -11.49 -15.04
N GLY A 48 -3.17 -12.08 -14.01
CA GLY A 48 -2.17 -13.12 -14.14
C GLY A 48 -1.75 -13.68 -12.79
N ASN A 49 -0.77 -14.59 -12.77
CA ASN A 49 -0.29 -15.17 -11.51
C ASN A 49 0.30 -14.10 -10.57
N PHE A 50 1.03 -13.13 -11.12
CA PHE A 50 1.60 -12.00 -10.38
C PHE A 50 1.26 -10.71 -11.12
N ASP A 51 0.50 -9.83 -10.48
CA ASP A 51 0.21 -8.50 -10.99
C ASP A 51 0.99 -7.45 -10.19
N ILE A 52 1.49 -6.44 -10.89
CA ILE A 52 2.08 -5.26 -10.23
C ILE A 52 1.00 -4.45 -9.54
N PHE A 53 1.31 -3.88 -8.37
CA PHE A 53 0.51 -2.81 -7.80
C PHE A 53 1.36 -1.56 -7.52
N LEU A 54 0.71 -0.41 -7.62
CA LEU A 54 1.14 0.87 -7.06
C LEU A 54 -0.07 1.46 -6.33
N VAL A 55 0.08 1.75 -5.05
CA VAL A 55 -0.98 2.36 -4.23
C VAL A 55 -0.50 3.65 -3.61
N LYS A 56 -1.42 4.59 -3.42
CA LYS A 56 -1.16 5.89 -2.81
C LYS A 56 -2.00 6.04 -1.56
N TYR A 57 -1.38 6.40 -0.44
CA TYR A 57 -2.04 6.92 0.74
C TYR A 57 -1.78 8.42 0.84
N ASN A 58 -2.77 9.20 1.28
CA ASN A 58 -2.54 10.59 1.65
C ASN A 58 -1.85 10.70 3.04
N SER A 59 -1.56 11.92 3.49
CA SER A 59 -0.92 12.19 4.79
C SER A 59 -1.67 11.63 6.00
N ASP A 60 -2.97 11.42 5.88
CA ASP A 60 -3.84 10.86 6.93
C ASP A 60 -3.92 9.32 6.87
N GLY A 61 -3.18 8.69 5.96
CA GLY A 61 -3.21 7.23 5.75
C GLY A 61 -4.49 6.74 5.07
N VAL A 62 -5.18 7.60 4.32
CA VAL A 62 -6.35 7.22 3.51
C VAL A 62 -5.88 6.82 2.11
N LEU A 63 -6.22 5.59 1.70
CA LEU A 63 -5.97 5.10 0.34
C LEU A 63 -6.69 6.00 -0.67
N GLN A 64 -5.98 6.43 -1.72
CA GLN A 64 -6.47 7.29 -2.79
C GLN A 64 -6.76 6.48 -4.07
#